data_AF-A0A3Q8X851-F1
#
_entry.id   AF-A0A3Q8X851-F1
#
_cell.length_a   1.000
_cell.length_b   1.000
_cell.length_c   1.000
_cell.angle_alpha   90.00
_cell.angle_beta   90.00
_cell.angle_gamma   90.00
#
_symmetry.space_group_name_H-M   'P 1'
#
loop_
_entity.id
_entity.type
_entity.pdbx_description
1 polymer ?
#
loop_
_entity_poly.entity_id
_entity_poly.type
_entity_poly.pdbx_seq_one_letter_code
_entity_poly.pdbx_strand_id
1 'polypeptide(L)'
;MPRRDERFVDPYNTSARIDTYFWDESCSPEERAYSLVYKRLREMDVPEWMGPILYKIEGKPWEYYTDLSRQLWDETRHAMLGEIGLYYGGVPFYKYPIPMGASMILNTELSPTEAHLILWRIEQSLMPKKNGKQHEWEIAKETGNPISMLIQDYDWADEVLHAQIGRKWLVPDYGSLTATTEIADQAMRVWSEAAAKTDAWSEQTEWWPQLIEELRENAKKLAESSGG
;
A
#
# COMPACT_ATOMS: atom_id res chain seq x y z
N MET A 1 -1.10 -5.54 -17.93
CA MET A 1 -2.29 -5.01 -17.23
C MET A 1 -2.77 -6.06 -16.28
N PRO A 2 -2.98 -5.73 -15.00
CA PRO A 2 -3.58 -6.66 -14.05
C PRO A 2 -4.99 -7.02 -14.51
N ARG A 3 -5.41 -8.25 -14.21
CA ARG A 3 -6.74 -8.78 -14.51
C ARG A 3 -7.31 -9.35 -13.23
N ARG A 4 -7.92 -8.48 -12.42
CA ARG A 4 -8.66 -8.88 -11.23
C ARG A 4 -9.96 -9.56 -11.66
N ASP A 5 -10.35 -10.61 -10.94
CA ASP A 5 -11.57 -11.37 -11.24
C ASP A 5 -12.84 -10.64 -10.77
N GLU A 6 -14.00 -11.24 -10.98
CA GLU A 6 -15.30 -10.64 -10.70
C GLU A 6 -15.56 -10.28 -9.23
N ARG A 7 -14.72 -10.72 -8.30
CA ARG A 7 -14.85 -10.37 -6.88
C ARG A 7 -14.49 -8.92 -6.60
N PHE A 8 -13.64 -8.30 -7.42
CA PHE A 8 -13.16 -6.94 -7.22
C PHE A 8 -14.14 -5.93 -7.80
N VAL A 9 -14.84 -5.24 -6.90
CA VAL A 9 -15.81 -4.20 -7.26
C VAL A 9 -15.13 -2.84 -7.37
N ASP A 10 -15.54 -2.05 -8.36
CA ASP A 10 -15.16 -0.65 -8.55
C ASP A 10 -13.64 -0.36 -8.34
N PRO A 11 -12.75 -1.01 -9.11
CA PRO A 11 -11.31 -1.08 -8.81
C PRO A 11 -10.55 0.23 -9.09
N TYR A 12 -11.25 1.32 -9.39
CA TYR A 12 -10.68 2.67 -9.56
C TYR A 12 -11.24 3.68 -8.56
N ASN A 13 -12.03 3.22 -7.58
CA ASN A 13 -12.61 4.07 -6.56
C ASN A 13 -11.59 4.40 -5.46
N THR A 14 -11.26 5.69 -5.33
CA THR A 14 -10.32 6.25 -4.36
C THR A 14 -11.00 7.24 -3.41
N SER A 15 -12.34 7.19 -3.31
CA SER A 15 -13.14 8.07 -2.43
C SER A 15 -12.72 7.98 -0.96
N ALA A 16 -12.49 6.76 -0.47
CA ALA A 16 -12.02 6.51 0.88
C ALA A 16 -10.60 7.07 1.09
N ARG A 17 -10.46 8.03 2.01
CA ARG A 17 -9.17 8.68 2.33
C ARG A 17 -8.36 7.88 3.35
N ILE A 18 -8.06 6.61 3.01
CA ILE A 18 -7.39 5.64 3.89
C ILE A 18 -6.12 6.19 4.55
N ASP A 19 -5.31 6.93 3.78
CA ASP A 19 -4.05 7.54 4.23
C ASP A 19 -4.22 8.75 5.17
N THR A 20 -5.46 9.04 5.58
CA THR A 20 -5.81 10.15 6.48
C THR A 20 -6.50 9.71 7.76
N TYR A 21 -7.28 8.63 7.73
CA TYR A 21 -8.10 8.22 8.88
C TYR A 21 -7.26 7.86 10.11
N PHE A 22 -6.11 7.19 9.95
CA PHE A 22 -5.27 6.85 11.10
C PHE A 22 -4.55 8.06 11.72
N TRP A 23 -4.36 9.14 10.95
CA TRP A 23 -3.83 10.41 11.46
C TRP A 23 -4.89 11.28 12.15
N ASP A 24 -6.16 11.11 11.79
CA ASP A 24 -7.25 11.91 12.34
C ASP A 24 -7.56 11.48 13.78
N GLU A 25 -7.19 12.31 14.74
CA GLU A 25 -7.46 12.06 16.17
C GLU A 25 -8.96 12.07 16.50
N SER A 26 -9.83 12.58 15.61
CA SER A 26 -11.28 12.48 15.77
C SER A 26 -11.85 11.12 15.38
N CYS A 27 -11.10 10.32 14.60
CA CYS A 27 -11.48 8.95 14.29
C CYS A 27 -11.37 8.06 15.53
N SER A 28 -12.29 7.10 15.65
CA SER A 28 -12.24 6.11 16.73
C SER A 28 -10.97 5.24 16.64
N PRO A 29 -10.46 4.70 17.77
CA PRO A 29 -9.32 3.78 17.74
C PRO A 29 -9.49 2.60 16.76
N GLU A 30 -10.70 2.06 16.66
CA GLU A 30 -11.06 1.01 15.71
C GLU A 30 -10.87 1.46 14.24
N GLU A 31 -11.42 2.62 13.89
CA GLU A 31 -11.32 3.16 12.53
C GLU A 31 -9.86 3.47 12.14
N ARG A 32 -9.08 3.98 13.08
CA ARG A 32 -7.63 4.17 12.91
C ARG A 32 -6.92 2.83 12.70
N ALA A 33 -7.28 1.79 13.44
CA ALA A 33 -6.70 0.45 13.25
C ALA A 33 -7.02 -0.14 11.88
N TYR A 34 -8.30 -0.09 11.48
CA TYR A 34 -8.73 -0.69 10.23
C TYR A 34 -8.30 0.12 9.01
N SER A 35 -8.06 1.43 9.12
CA SER A 35 -7.42 2.17 8.03
C SER A 35 -5.97 1.76 7.81
N LEU A 36 -5.19 1.46 8.87
CA LEU A 36 -3.86 0.86 8.73
C LEU A 36 -3.92 -0.53 8.07
N VAL A 37 -4.87 -1.38 8.49
CA VAL A 37 -5.11 -2.70 7.86
C VAL A 37 -5.45 -2.54 6.37
N TYR A 38 -6.38 -1.64 6.03
CA TYR A 38 -6.80 -1.41 4.66
C TYR A 38 -5.67 -0.79 3.81
N LYS A 39 -4.81 0.01 4.44
CA LYS A 39 -3.59 0.53 3.79
C LYS A 39 -2.67 -0.59 3.35
N ARG A 40 -2.53 -1.68 4.14
CA ARG A 40 -1.74 -2.87 3.72
C ARG A 40 -2.45 -3.66 2.63
N LEU A 41 -3.77 -3.85 2.73
CA LEU A 41 -4.55 -4.52 1.69
C LEU A 41 -4.36 -3.86 0.31
N ARG A 42 -4.37 -2.53 0.27
CA ARG A 42 -4.16 -1.74 -0.96
C ARG A 42 -2.80 -1.98 -1.61
N GLU A 43 -1.83 -2.52 -0.89
CA GLU A 43 -0.52 -2.89 -1.46
C GLU A 43 -0.60 -4.09 -2.38
N MET A 44 -1.77 -4.73 -2.53
CA MET A 44 -2.03 -5.63 -3.65
C MET A 44 -1.72 -5.00 -5.01
N ASP A 45 -1.87 -3.68 -5.12
CA ASP A 45 -1.50 -2.91 -6.31
C ASP A 45 0.02 -2.90 -6.55
N VAL A 46 0.86 -3.03 -5.51
CA VAL A 46 2.32 -2.88 -5.63
C VAL A 46 3.00 -4.03 -6.41
N PRO A 47 2.79 -5.32 -6.08
CA PRO A 47 3.30 -6.43 -6.89
C PRO A 47 2.83 -6.40 -8.35
N GLU A 48 1.63 -5.89 -8.59
CA GLU A 48 1.02 -5.80 -9.92
C GLU A 48 1.78 -4.86 -10.89
N TRP A 49 2.51 -3.86 -10.37
CA TRP A 49 3.42 -3.02 -11.17
C TRP A 49 4.91 -3.24 -10.92
N MET A 50 5.30 -3.86 -9.80
CA MET A 50 6.67 -4.34 -9.61
C MET A 50 7.03 -5.52 -10.53
N GLY A 51 6.09 -6.44 -10.78
CA GLY A 51 6.32 -7.58 -11.68
C GLY A 51 6.80 -7.15 -13.08
N PRO A 52 6.14 -6.16 -13.71
CA PRO A 52 6.61 -5.58 -14.97
C PRO A 52 7.98 -4.88 -14.90
N ILE A 53 8.40 -4.31 -13.76
CA ILE A 53 9.77 -3.80 -13.58
C ILE A 53 10.77 -4.94 -13.73
N LEU A 54 10.57 -6.02 -12.96
CA LEU A 54 11.42 -7.22 -12.99
C LEU A 54 11.47 -7.87 -14.37
N TYR A 55 10.35 -7.88 -15.10
CA TYR A 55 10.27 -8.46 -16.44
C TYR A 55 10.94 -7.61 -17.52
N LYS A 56 10.78 -6.27 -17.46
CA LYS A 56 11.20 -5.36 -18.54
C LYS A 56 12.61 -4.79 -18.36
N ILE A 57 13.16 -4.76 -17.14
CA ILE A 57 14.53 -4.27 -16.93
C ILE A 57 15.54 -5.30 -17.39
N GLU A 58 16.47 -4.85 -18.22
CA GLU A 58 17.56 -5.65 -18.76
C GLU A 58 18.93 -5.11 -18.28
N GLY A 59 19.96 -5.94 -18.37
CA GLY A 59 21.35 -5.53 -18.14
C GLY A 59 21.76 -5.31 -16.67
N LYS A 60 20.87 -5.58 -15.71
CA LYS A 60 21.21 -5.55 -14.28
C LYS A 60 21.84 -6.87 -13.83
N PRO A 61 22.69 -6.88 -12.77
CA PRO A 61 23.24 -8.11 -12.23
C PRO A 61 22.16 -8.97 -11.55
N TRP A 62 22.39 -10.27 -11.38
CA TRP A 62 21.43 -11.19 -10.74
C TRP A 62 20.96 -10.73 -9.35
N GLU A 63 21.85 -10.10 -8.58
CA GLU A 63 21.52 -9.55 -7.26
C GLU A 63 20.42 -8.49 -7.31
N TYR A 64 20.32 -7.71 -8.40
CA TYR A 64 19.24 -6.74 -8.58
C TYR A 64 17.88 -7.43 -8.61
N TYR A 65 17.77 -8.48 -9.43
CA TYR A 65 16.55 -9.27 -9.55
C TYR A 65 16.23 -10.00 -8.25
N THR A 66 17.24 -10.47 -7.52
CA THR A 66 17.06 -11.11 -6.21
C THR A 66 16.49 -10.13 -5.19
N ASP A 67 17.07 -8.93 -5.08
CA ASP A 67 16.62 -7.90 -4.15
C ASP A 67 15.20 -7.41 -4.49
N LEU A 68 14.92 -7.08 -5.75
CA LEU A 68 13.56 -6.65 -6.15
C LEU A 68 12.52 -7.76 -6.03
N SER A 69 12.90 -9.03 -6.27
CA SER A 69 11.99 -10.16 -6.05
C SER A 69 11.69 -10.35 -4.57
N ARG A 70 12.66 -10.07 -3.69
CA ARG A 70 12.44 -10.06 -2.24
C ARG A 70 11.43 -8.98 -1.85
N GLN A 71 11.62 -7.75 -2.32
CA GLN A 71 10.67 -6.67 -2.07
C GLN A 71 9.28 -7.01 -2.63
N LEU A 72 9.18 -7.52 -3.87
CA LEU A 72 7.89 -7.93 -4.44
C LEU A 72 7.16 -8.97 -3.57
N TRP A 73 7.88 -9.94 -3.03
CA TRP A 73 7.31 -10.92 -2.09
C TRP A 73 6.81 -10.27 -0.80
N ASP A 74 7.57 -9.30 -0.27
CA ASP A 74 7.19 -8.60 0.95
C ASP A 74 5.92 -7.77 0.74
N GLU A 75 5.80 -7.05 -0.37
CA GLU A 75 4.56 -6.32 -0.72
C GLU A 75 3.36 -7.27 -0.93
N THR A 76 3.61 -8.44 -1.53
CA THR A 76 2.57 -9.48 -1.64
C THR A 76 2.13 -9.97 -0.26
N ARG A 77 3.07 -10.11 0.68
CA ARG A 77 2.79 -10.48 2.06
C ARG A 77 2.08 -9.37 2.81
N HIS A 78 2.40 -8.10 2.57
CA HIS A 78 1.68 -6.96 3.17
C HIS A 78 0.21 -6.97 2.73
N ALA A 79 -0.06 -7.17 1.44
CA ALA A 79 -1.42 -7.34 0.92
C ALA A 79 -2.16 -8.48 1.64
N MET A 80 -1.54 -9.66 1.73
CA MET A 80 -2.09 -10.82 2.44
C MET A 80 -2.36 -10.52 3.92
N LEU A 81 -1.48 -9.80 4.60
CA LEU A 81 -1.67 -9.37 5.98
C LEU A 81 -2.89 -8.43 6.12
N GLY A 82 -3.09 -7.53 5.15
CA GLY A 82 -4.30 -6.70 5.05
C GLY A 82 -5.57 -7.54 4.87
N GLU A 83 -5.54 -8.57 4.03
CA GLU A 83 -6.66 -9.51 3.86
C GLU A 83 -7.00 -10.22 5.19
N ILE A 84 -5.98 -10.74 5.88
CA ILE A 84 -6.14 -11.38 7.19
C ILE A 84 -6.74 -10.40 8.21
N GLY A 85 -6.29 -9.15 8.21
CA GLY A 85 -6.82 -8.11 9.10
C GLY A 85 -8.30 -7.81 8.87
N LEU A 86 -8.78 -7.79 7.63
CA LEU A 86 -10.22 -7.65 7.35
C LEU A 86 -11.01 -8.88 7.74
N TYR A 87 -10.50 -10.08 7.48
CA TYR A 87 -11.15 -11.32 7.91
C TYR A 87 -11.22 -11.42 9.45
N TYR A 88 -10.23 -10.90 10.17
CA TYR A 88 -10.27 -10.78 11.62
C TYR A 88 -11.47 -9.92 12.09
N GLY A 89 -11.82 -8.88 11.33
CA GLY A 89 -13.02 -8.07 11.53
C GLY A 89 -14.32 -8.67 10.97
N GLY A 90 -14.27 -9.87 10.41
CA GLY A 90 -15.42 -10.55 9.82
C GLY A 90 -15.84 -10.02 8.45
N VAL A 91 -14.99 -9.23 7.77
CA VAL A 91 -15.28 -8.68 6.44
C VAL A 91 -14.41 -9.38 5.39
N PRO A 92 -14.99 -9.99 4.34
CA PRO A 92 -14.19 -10.54 3.26
C PRO A 92 -13.49 -9.42 2.48
N PHE A 93 -12.20 -9.57 2.21
CA PHE A 93 -11.36 -8.47 1.73
C PHE A 93 -11.82 -7.83 0.41
N TYR A 94 -12.45 -8.62 -0.47
CA TYR A 94 -12.91 -8.16 -1.78
C TYR A 94 -14.27 -7.43 -1.75
N LYS A 95 -14.92 -7.34 -0.57
CA LYS A 95 -16.27 -6.78 -0.46
C LYS A 95 -16.33 -5.28 -0.80
N TYR A 96 -15.26 -4.57 -0.48
CA TYR A 96 -15.13 -3.14 -0.70
C TYR A 96 -14.07 -2.85 -1.75
N PRO A 97 -14.11 -1.67 -2.41
CA PRO A 97 -13.17 -1.32 -3.46
C PRO A 97 -11.70 -1.41 -3.04
N ILE A 98 -10.89 -2.04 -3.89
CA ILE A 98 -9.43 -2.06 -3.78
C ILE A 98 -8.90 -1.41 -5.06
N PRO A 99 -8.33 -0.19 -4.98
CA PRO A 99 -7.78 0.48 -6.15
C PRO A 99 -6.72 -0.34 -6.90
N MET A 100 -6.67 -0.18 -8.23
CA MET A 100 -5.61 -0.69 -9.11
C MET A 100 -5.06 0.38 -10.07
N GLY A 101 -5.35 1.65 -9.77
CA GLY A 101 -5.00 2.79 -10.63
C GLY A 101 -3.50 2.96 -10.79
N ALA A 102 -2.70 2.70 -9.76
CA ALA A 102 -1.25 2.77 -9.87
C ALA A 102 -0.75 1.71 -10.84
N SER A 103 -1.20 0.45 -10.71
CA SER A 103 -0.83 -0.59 -11.65
C SER A 103 -1.29 -0.36 -13.07
N MET A 104 -2.42 0.31 -13.26
CA MET A 104 -2.82 0.70 -14.60
C MET A 104 -1.75 1.61 -15.21
N ILE A 105 -1.52 2.75 -14.57
CA ILE A 105 -0.74 3.84 -15.14
C ILE A 105 0.75 3.51 -15.21
N LEU A 106 1.31 2.94 -14.14
CA LEU A 106 2.72 2.57 -14.10
C LEU A 106 3.08 1.51 -15.15
N ASN A 107 2.13 0.65 -15.52
CA ASN A 107 2.37 -0.41 -16.51
C ASN A 107 2.18 0.02 -17.97
N THR A 108 1.39 1.07 -18.23
CA THR A 108 1.06 1.53 -19.60
C THR A 108 1.73 2.81 -20.01
N GLU A 109 2.01 3.72 -19.08
CA GLU A 109 2.45 5.08 -19.38
C GLU A 109 3.88 5.38 -18.93
N LEU A 110 4.44 4.55 -18.05
CA LEU A 110 5.79 4.74 -17.53
C LEU A 110 6.74 3.63 -17.97
N SER A 111 8.01 4.01 -18.12
CA SER A 111 9.10 3.06 -18.28
C SER A 111 9.35 2.30 -16.98
N PRO A 112 9.94 1.09 -17.03
CA PRO A 112 10.22 0.34 -15.81
C PRO A 112 11.24 1.04 -14.90
N THR A 113 12.12 1.88 -15.45
CA THR A 113 13.05 2.70 -14.67
C THR A 113 12.30 3.81 -13.91
N GLU A 114 11.35 4.50 -14.54
CA GLU A 114 10.52 5.50 -13.86
C GLU A 114 9.65 4.87 -12.77
N ALA A 115 9.06 3.69 -13.05
CA ALA A 115 8.31 2.95 -12.03
C ALA A 115 9.19 2.54 -10.84
N HIS A 116 10.43 2.11 -11.07
CA HIS A 116 11.37 1.79 -9.97
C HIS A 116 11.81 3.03 -9.18
N LEU A 117 11.99 4.18 -9.84
CA LEU A 117 12.25 5.45 -9.17
C LEU A 117 11.08 5.87 -8.27
N ILE A 118 9.84 5.70 -8.75
CA ILE A 118 8.62 5.96 -7.98
C ILE A 118 8.54 5.04 -6.76
N LEU A 119 8.78 3.74 -6.93
CA LEU A 119 8.85 2.78 -5.82
C LEU A 119 9.80 3.29 -4.73
N TRP A 120 11.05 3.53 -5.11
CA TRP A 120 12.06 3.98 -4.17
C TRP A 120 11.68 5.31 -3.50
N ARG A 121 11.06 6.23 -4.23
CA ARG A 121 10.65 7.53 -3.68
C ARG A 121 9.51 7.42 -2.69
N ILE A 122 8.60 6.48 -2.88
CA ILE A 122 7.57 6.10 -1.90
C ILE A 122 8.29 5.55 -0.66
N GLU A 123 9.19 4.58 -0.82
CA GLU A 123 9.94 3.99 0.31
C GLU A 123 10.67 5.02 1.16
N GLN A 124 11.37 5.96 0.52
CA GLN A 124 12.07 7.03 1.24
C GLN A 124 11.12 7.91 2.06
N SER A 125 9.89 8.11 1.59
CA SER A 125 8.89 8.93 2.29
C SER A 125 8.36 8.29 3.56
N LEU A 126 8.52 6.98 3.70
CA LEU A 126 8.03 6.17 4.83
C LEU A 126 9.02 6.12 6.01
N MET A 127 10.26 6.58 5.83
CA MET A 127 11.32 6.49 6.83
C MET A 127 11.38 7.61 7.90
N PRO A 128 10.94 8.86 7.65
CA PRO A 128 11.02 9.90 8.66
C PRO A 128 10.22 9.55 9.92
N LYS A 129 10.84 9.70 11.10
CA LYS A 129 10.22 9.32 12.38
C LYS A 129 8.87 9.97 12.67
N LYS A 130 8.66 11.23 12.25
CA LYS A 130 7.48 12.03 12.63
C LYS A 130 6.20 11.66 11.88
N ASN A 131 6.32 11.06 10.70
CA ASN A 131 5.20 10.84 9.78
C ASN A 131 5.38 9.58 8.92
N GLY A 132 6.33 8.73 9.29
CA GLY A 132 6.61 7.46 8.63
C GLY A 132 6.21 6.26 9.48
N LYS A 133 6.78 5.09 9.17
CA LYS A 133 6.38 3.78 9.72
C LYS A 133 6.47 3.68 11.23
N GLN A 134 7.46 4.34 11.86
CA GLN A 134 7.54 4.39 13.32
C GLN A 134 6.27 5.00 13.93
N HIS A 135 5.74 6.08 13.34
CA HIS A 135 4.57 6.74 13.89
C HIS A 135 3.29 5.94 13.60
N GLU A 136 3.20 5.28 12.44
CA GLU A 136 2.11 4.31 12.15
C GLU A 136 2.10 3.15 13.15
N TRP A 137 3.27 2.66 13.55
CA TRP A 137 3.42 1.65 14.60
C TRP A 137 2.95 2.15 15.97
N GLU A 138 3.28 3.39 16.34
CA GLU A 138 2.81 4.02 17.58
C GLU A 138 1.28 4.12 17.59
N ILE A 139 0.67 4.51 16.47
CA ILE A 139 -0.79 4.56 16.32
C ILE A 139 -1.40 3.16 16.42
N ALA A 140 -0.85 2.18 15.71
CA ALA A 140 -1.33 0.79 15.77
C ALA A 140 -1.37 0.28 17.21
N LYS A 141 -0.30 0.57 17.98
CA LYS A 141 -0.23 0.24 19.40
C LYS A 141 -1.31 0.94 20.23
N GLU A 142 -1.54 2.23 20.01
CA GLU A 142 -2.56 3.01 20.72
C GLU A 142 -3.98 2.54 20.44
N THR A 143 -4.23 1.93 19.28
CA THR A 143 -5.58 1.44 18.93
C THR A 143 -6.04 0.27 19.79
N GLY A 144 -5.10 -0.47 20.40
CA GLY A 144 -5.38 -1.70 21.14
C GLY A 144 -5.81 -2.88 20.26
N ASN A 145 -5.81 -2.74 18.93
CA ASN A 145 -6.14 -3.82 18.00
C ASN A 145 -4.90 -4.73 17.81
N PRO A 146 -4.95 -6.00 18.23
CA PRO A 146 -3.78 -6.87 18.21
C PRO A 146 -3.33 -7.24 16.79
N ILE A 147 -4.26 -7.35 15.83
CA ILE A 147 -3.90 -7.69 14.45
C ILE A 147 -3.24 -6.50 13.75
N SER A 148 -3.74 -5.27 13.96
CA SER A 148 -3.13 -4.05 13.42
C SER A 148 -1.70 -3.86 13.92
N MET A 149 -1.46 -4.10 15.21
CA MET A 149 -0.11 -4.05 15.80
C MET A 149 0.85 -5.06 15.15
N LEU A 150 0.43 -6.33 15.05
CA LEU A 150 1.27 -7.38 14.46
C LEU A 150 1.60 -7.08 13.00
N ILE A 151 0.63 -6.58 12.25
CA ILE A 151 0.81 -6.20 10.86
C ILE A 151 1.87 -5.09 10.74
N GLN A 152 1.80 -4.05 11.57
CA GLN A 152 2.80 -2.97 11.53
C GLN A 152 4.19 -3.39 11.97
N ASP A 153 4.33 -4.39 12.83
CA ASP A 153 5.65 -4.95 13.17
C ASP A 153 6.34 -5.57 11.95
N TYR A 154 5.62 -6.37 11.16
CA TYR A 154 6.15 -6.96 9.93
C TYR A 154 6.44 -5.90 8.88
N ASP A 155 5.44 -5.07 8.60
CA ASP A 155 5.51 -3.99 7.62
C ASP A 155 6.73 -3.09 7.85
N TRP A 156 6.89 -2.55 9.06
CA TRP A 156 8.01 -1.64 9.32
C TRP A 156 9.37 -2.33 9.16
N ALA A 157 9.49 -3.61 9.54
CA ALA A 157 10.73 -4.35 9.39
C ALA A 157 11.14 -4.51 7.91
N ASP A 158 10.17 -4.76 7.03
CA ASP A 158 10.40 -4.93 5.60
C ASP A 158 10.73 -3.58 4.91
N GLU A 159 10.03 -2.51 5.28
CA GLU A 159 10.18 -1.18 4.63
C GLU A 159 11.56 -0.55 4.90
N VAL A 160 12.18 -0.90 6.03
CA VAL A 160 13.58 -0.53 6.30
C VAL A 160 14.52 -1.17 5.27
N LEU A 161 14.27 -2.42 4.88
CA LEU A 161 15.03 -3.11 3.83
C LEU A 161 14.71 -2.51 2.44
N HIS A 162 13.44 -2.24 2.15
CA HIS A 162 13.00 -1.70 0.86
C HIS A 162 13.67 -0.35 0.54
N ALA A 163 13.72 0.54 1.53
CA ALA A 163 14.43 1.82 1.43
C ALA A 163 15.92 1.65 1.09
N GLN A 164 16.56 0.57 1.55
CA GLN A 164 17.96 0.25 1.26
C GLN A 164 18.14 -0.36 -0.13
N ILE A 165 17.21 -1.21 -0.58
CA ILE A 165 17.23 -1.84 -1.91
C ILE A 165 17.23 -0.76 -3.00
N GLY A 166 16.27 0.17 -2.96
CA GLY A 166 16.21 1.23 -3.97
C GLY A 166 17.45 2.14 -3.92
N ARG A 167 17.98 2.42 -2.72
CA ARG A 167 19.22 3.19 -2.57
C ARG A 167 20.43 2.47 -3.20
N LYS A 168 20.56 1.15 -2.99
CA LYS A 168 21.64 0.33 -3.55
C LYS A 168 21.64 0.37 -5.07
N TRP A 169 20.46 0.32 -5.69
CA TRP A 169 20.34 0.10 -7.13
C TRP A 169 20.13 1.35 -7.97
N LEU A 170 19.54 2.41 -7.42
CA LEU A 170 19.27 3.64 -8.16
C LEU A 170 20.35 4.70 -7.95
N VAL A 171 20.85 4.89 -6.72
CA VAL A 171 21.81 5.98 -6.45
C VAL A 171 23.08 5.91 -7.31
N PRO A 172 23.68 4.73 -7.57
CA PRO A 172 24.83 4.64 -8.45
C PRO A 172 24.54 5.07 -9.90
N ASP A 173 23.32 4.83 -10.40
CA ASP A 173 22.94 5.17 -11.78
C ASP A 173 22.84 6.69 -11.99
N TYR A 174 22.53 7.45 -10.94
CA TYR A 174 22.38 8.91 -10.97
C TYR A 174 23.49 9.66 -10.22
N GLY A 175 24.48 8.93 -9.70
CA GLY A 175 25.71 9.46 -9.09
C GLY A 175 25.59 10.00 -7.66
N SER A 176 24.41 10.44 -7.20
CA SER A 176 24.22 10.91 -5.83
C SER A 176 22.78 10.76 -5.35
N LEU A 177 22.59 10.72 -4.02
CA LEU A 177 21.26 10.69 -3.41
C LEU A 177 20.41 11.87 -3.87
N THR A 178 20.98 13.08 -3.87
CA THR A 178 20.28 14.31 -4.30
C THR A 178 19.80 14.21 -5.74
N ALA A 179 20.69 13.86 -6.67
CA ALA A 179 20.34 13.73 -8.09
C ALA A 179 19.28 12.63 -8.32
N THR A 180 19.38 11.51 -7.59
CA THR A 180 18.39 10.43 -7.67
C THR A 180 17.03 10.91 -7.17
N THR A 181 16.99 11.64 -6.05
CA THR A 181 15.74 12.21 -5.50
C THR A 181 15.10 13.20 -6.47
N GLU A 182 15.87 14.08 -7.10
CA GLU A 182 15.36 15.05 -8.08
C GLU A 182 14.70 14.37 -9.28
N ILE A 183 15.34 13.32 -9.82
CA ILE A 183 14.79 12.53 -10.92
C ILE A 183 13.57 11.72 -10.48
N ALA A 184 13.58 11.17 -9.26
CA ALA A 184 12.43 10.43 -8.74
C ALA A 184 11.24 11.36 -8.46
N ASP A 185 11.46 12.58 -7.97
CA ASP A 185 10.43 13.61 -7.83
C ASP A 185 9.84 14.02 -9.19
N GLN A 186 10.64 14.02 -10.26
CA GLN A 186 10.13 14.20 -11.62
C GLN A 186 9.24 13.03 -12.05
N ALA A 187 9.65 11.79 -11.82
CA ALA A 187 8.83 10.61 -12.12
C ALA A 187 7.51 10.61 -11.33
N MET A 188 7.53 11.01 -10.05
CA MET A 188 6.32 11.18 -9.24
C MET A 188 5.34 12.20 -9.83
N ARG A 189 5.83 13.32 -10.39
CA ARG A 189 4.98 14.31 -11.07
C ARG A 189 4.33 13.73 -12.32
N VAL A 190 5.10 13.04 -13.15
CA VAL A 190 4.59 12.36 -14.36
C VAL A 190 3.50 11.36 -14.00
N TRP A 191 3.73 10.53 -12.97
CA TRP A 191 2.74 9.59 -12.48
C TRP A 191 1.48 10.29 -11.95
N SER A 192 1.63 11.35 -11.15
CA SER A 192 0.48 12.11 -10.63
C SER A 192 -0.40 12.70 -11.74
N GLU A 193 0.21 13.23 -12.80
CA GLU A 193 -0.53 13.79 -13.94
C GLU A 193 -1.26 12.69 -14.72
N ALA A 194 -0.63 11.53 -14.90
CA ALA A 194 -1.25 10.39 -15.59
C ALA A 194 -2.34 9.70 -14.74
N ALA A 195 -2.16 9.63 -13.42
CA ALA A 195 -3.11 9.02 -12.47
C ALA A 195 -4.49 9.71 -12.47
N ALA A 196 -4.55 11.02 -12.74
CA ALA A 196 -5.81 11.75 -12.85
C ALA A 196 -6.77 11.17 -13.91
N LYS A 197 -6.27 10.38 -14.87
CA LYS A 197 -7.11 9.70 -15.87
C LYS A 197 -7.99 8.62 -15.27
N THR A 198 -7.52 7.94 -14.22
CA THR A 198 -8.27 6.83 -13.62
C THR A 198 -9.42 7.30 -12.75
N ASP A 199 -9.39 8.56 -12.30
CA ASP A 199 -10.45 9.14 -11.46
C ASP A 199 -11.82 9.07 -12.14
N ALA A 200 -11.86 9.29 -13.46
CA ALA A 200 -13.07 9.26 -14.27
C ALA A 200 -13.57 7.84 -14.60
N TRP A 201 -12.87 6.79 -14.18
CA TRP A 201 -13.26 5.39 -14.43
C TRP A 201 -14.08 4.78 -13.29
N SER A 202 -14.39 5.58 -12.29
CA SER A 202 -15.27 5.26 -11.18
C SER A 202 -16.17 6.47 -10.91
N GLU A 203 -17.37 6.21 -10.39
CA GLU A 203 -18.25 7.27 -9.89
C GLU A 203 -17.79 7.82 -8.52
N GLN A 204 -16.68 7.29 -7.96
CA GLN A 204 -16.09 7.73 -6.70
C GLN A 204 -17.12 7.72 -5.55
N THR A 205 -17.99 6.70 -5.53
CA THR A 205 -19.00 6.56 -4.47
C THR A 205 -18.32 6.22 -3.14
N GLU A 206 -18.53 7.07 -2.13
CA GLU A 206 -17.97 6.88 -0.79
C GLU A 206 -18.50 5.59 -0.14
N TRP A 207 -17.58 4.80 0.40
CA TRP A 207 -17.88 3.46 0.92
C TRP A 207 -17.26 3.20 2.30
N TRP A 208 -16.28 4.01 2.74
CA TRP A 208 -15.58 3.79 4.00
C TRP A 208 -16.50 3.74 5.22
N PRO A 209 -17.50 4.63 5.37
CA PRO A 209 -18.41 4.57 6.52
C PRO A 209 -19.21 3.25 6.61
N GLN A 210 -19.51 2.63 5.47
CA GLN A 210 -20.24 1.35 5.43
C GLN A 210 -19.35 0.20 5.92
N LEU A 211 -18.08 0.19 5.52
CA LEU A 211 -17.11 -0.79 6.01
C LEU A 211 -16.96 -0.70 7.53
N ILE A 212 -16.85 0.52 8.06
CA ILE A 212 -16.71 0.74 9.50
C ILE A 212 -17.95 0.28 10.28
N GLU A 213 -19.16 0.56 9.78
CA GLU A 213 -20.38 0.06 10.44
C GLU A 213 -20.47 -1.46 10.43
N GLU A 214 -20.12 -2.12 9.32
CA GLU A 214 -20.11 -3.58 9.25
C GLU A 214 -19.11 -4.21 10.23
N LEU A 215 -17.90 -3.66 10.34
CA LEU A 215 -16.90 -4.11 11.31
C LEU A 215 -17.44 -4.02 12.75
N ARG A 216 -18.13 -2.93 13.08
CA ARG A 216 -18.77 -2.74 14.39
C ARG A 216 -19.89 -3.72 14.65
N GLU A 217 -20.74 -3.97 13.65
CA GLU A 217 -21.79 -4.98 13.74
C GLU A 217 -21.22 -6.39 13.97
N ASN A 218 -20.16 -6.74 13.24
CA ASN A 218 -19.49 -8.03 13.38
C ASN A 218 -18.84 -8.17 14.75
N ALA A 219 -18.19 -7.12 15.26
CA ALA A 219 -17.62 -7.11 16.61
C ALA A 219 -18.70 -7.35 17.69
N LYS A 220 -19.87 -6.72 17.56
CA LYS A 220 -21.02 -6.96 18.47
C LYS A 220 -21.48 -8.42 18.43
N LYS A 221 -21.69 -8.98 17.23
CA LYS A 221 -22.11 -10.40 17.04
C LYS A 221 -21.10 -11.39 17.63
N LEU A 222 -19.80 -11.11 17.51
CA LEU A 222 -18.74 -11.94 18.09
C LEU A 222 -18.72 -11.87 19.62
N ALA A 223 -18.93 -10.69 20.20
CA ALA A 223 -19.04 -10.53 21.65
C ALA A 223 -20.27 -11.26 22.23
N GLU A 224 -21.41 -11.22 21.53
CA GLU A 224 -22.62 -11.93 21.94
C GLU A 224 -22.48 -13.46 21.86
N SER A 225 -21.77 -13.97 20.87
CA SER A 225 -21.56 -15.42 20.70
C SER A 225 -20.47 -16.02 21.61
N SER A 226 -19.59 -15.20 22.19
CA SER A 226 -18.55 -15.62 23.14
C SER A 226 -18.97 -15.50 24.61
N GLY A 227 -20.11 -14.86 24.89
CA GLY A 227 -20.65 -14.66 26.24
C GLY A 227 -21.76 -15.65 26.66
N GLY A 228 -22.09 -16.65 25.84
CA GLY A 228 -23.06 -17.72 26.13
C GLY A 228 -22.40 -19.09 26.25
#